data_AF-A0A7S3QZT6-F1
#
_entry.id   AF-A0A7S3QZT6-F1
#
_cell.length_a   1.000
_cell.length_b   1.000
_cell.length_c   1.000
_cell.angle_alpha   90.00
_cell.angle_beta   90.00
_cell.angle_gamma   90.00
#
_symmetry.space_group_name_H-M   'P 1'
#
loop_
_entity.id
_entity.type
_entity.pdbx_description
1 polymer ?
#
loop_
_entity_poly.entity_id
_entity_poly.type
_entity_poly.pdbx_seq_one_letter_code
_entity_poly.pdbx_strand_id
1 'polypeptide(L)'
;MTPLQDNELVIILEWAEAGDLGLALKSRAQSGAQFPQEQVHKLFSQICSAMVHMHNRRMMHRDLKPHNIFIAGDGNLKLGDLGLSRYFSSRTLQAMSTVGTPCYMSPECIKGHPYEFSSDIWSLGCLLYELLTLRNPFYKEHQSLYVLGKNITSCTYEPLPSHVAPQFRDLVTAMLQPCPNSRPTINQICEVLKQPWGQLQGQ
;
A
#
# COMPACT_ATOMS: atom_id res chain seq x y z
N MET A 1 -12.19 47.55 3.13
CA MET A 1 -11.86 46.58 2.06
C MET A 1 -10.41 46.17 2.25
N THR A 2 -10.15 45.07 2.94
CA THR A 2 -8.81 44.46 2.98
C THR A 2 -8.62 43.64 1.71
N PRO A 3 -7.47 43.75 1.02
CA PRO A 3 -7.19 42.93 -0.16
C PRO A 3 -6.99 41.48 0.28
N LEU A 4 -7.50 40.53 -0.51
CA LEU A 4 -7.15 39.12 -0.42
C LEU A 4 -5.64 38.99 -0.60
N GLN A 5 -4.91 38.76 0.48
CA GLN A 5 -3.53 38.29 0.46
C GLN A 5 -3.55 36.79 0.77
N ASP A 6 -2.86 36.05 -0.08
CA ASP A 6 -2.47 34.65 0.00
C ASP A 6 -3.49 33.62 -0.50
N ASN A 7 -3.28 33.24 -1.76
CA ASN A 7 -3.98 32.21 -2.52
C ASN A 7 -3.57 30.80 -2.05
N GLU A 8 -3.66 30.55 -0.74
CA GLU A 8 -3.24 29.31 -0.08
C GLU A 8 -4.45 28.43 0.28
N LEU A 9 -4.34 27.14 -0.03
CA LEU A 9 -5.28 26.11 0.44
C LEU A 9 -4.74 25.50 1.74
N VAL A 10 -5.39 25.79 2.86
CA VAL A 10 -5.05 25.22 4.18
C VAL A 10 -6.00 24.07 4.50
N ILE A 11 -5.47 22.88 4.72
CA ILE A 11 -6.23 21.69 5.14
C ILE A 11 -5.82 21.34 6.56
N ILE A 12 -6.77 21.37 7.49
CA ILE A 12 -6.55 20.99 8.90
C ILE A 12 -7.04 19.55 9.07
N LEU A 13 -6.16 18.67 9.56
CA LEU A 13 -6.43 17.25 9.81
C LEU A 13 -6.12 16.89 11.28
N GLU A 14 -6.60 15.73 11.73
CA GLU A 14 -6.26 15.20 13.05
C GLU A 14 -4.76 14.86 13.13
N TRP A 15 -4.12 15.18 14.26
CA TRP A 15 -2.72 14.83 14.51
C TRP A 15 -2.56 13.35 14.90
N ALA A 16 -1.62 12.65 14.26
CA ALA A 16 -1.29 11.26 14.56
C ALA A 16 -0.08 11.18 15.49
N GLU A 17 -0.33 11.09 16.80
CA GLU A 17 0.69 11.15 17.85
C GLU A 17 1.76 10.05 17.77
N ALA A 18 1.41 8.87 17.25
CA ALA A 18 2.33 7.74 17.15
C ALA A 18 3.05 7.64 15.79
N GLY A 19 2.91 8.65 14.92
CA GLY A 19 3.52 8.68 13.60
C GLY A 19 2.79 7.81 12.56
N ASP A 20 3.54 7.37 11.54
CA ASP A 20 3.01 6.57 10.43
C ASP A 20 3.64 5.16 10.37
N LEU A 21 2.99 4.29 9.61
CA LEU A 21 3.41 2.90 9.44
C LEU A 21 4.77 2.79 8.73
N GLY A 22 5.19 3.79 7.94
CA GLY A 22 6.51 3.86 7.34
C GLY A 22 7.62 4.01 8.39
N LEU A 23 7.43 4.88 9.38
CA LEU A 23 8.33 4.99 10.53
C LEU A 23 8.39 3.69 11.34
N ALA A 24 7.25 3.04 11.56
CA ALA A 24 7.19 1.77 12.27
C ALA A 24 7.93 0.64 11.54
N LEU A 25 7.77 0.52 10.22
CA LEU A 25 8.50 -0.42 9.37
C LEU A 25 10.01 -0.16 9.43
N LYS A 26 10.43 1.10 9.30
CA LYS A 26 11.84 1.50 9.34
C LYS A 26 12.49 1.15 10.68
N SER A 27 11.83 1.46 11.79
CA SER A 27 12.31 1.14 13.15
C SER A 27 12.53 -0.36 13.32
N ARG A 28 11.58 -1.18 12.85
CA ARG A 28 11.69 -2.64 12.90
C ARG A 28 12.75 -3.22 11.98
N ALA A 29 12.93 -2.63 10.79
CA ALA A 29 13.98 -3.04 9.87
C ALA A 29 15.37 -2.80 10.49
N GLN A 30 15.55 -1.68 11.19
CA GLN A 30 16.79 -1.37 11.92
C GLN A 30 17.05 -2.31 13.09
N SER A 31 16.00 -2.74 13.80
CA SER A 31 16.12 -3.70 14.91
C SER A 31 16.12 -5.16 14.46
N GLY A 32 15.92 -5.45 13.17
CA GLY A 32 15.77 -6.81 12.64
C GLY A 32 14.52 -7.56 13.14
N ALA A 33 13.53 -6.86 13.69
CA ALA A 33 12.39 -7.47 14.38
C ALA A 33 11.10 -7.39 13.55
N GLN A 34 10.83 -8.45 12.78
CA GLN A 34 9.59 -8.59 12.00
C GLN A 34 8.33 -8.47 12.86
N PHE A 35 7.23 -8.04 12.24
CA PHE A 35 5.93 -8.06 12.90
C PHE A 35 5.49 -9.50 13.14
N PRO A 36 4.97 -9.85 14.34
CA PRO A 36 4.21 -11.07 14.52
C PRO A 36 3.08 -11.13 13.51
N GLN A 37 2.86 -12.29 12.89
CA GLN A 37 1.87 -12.45 11.83
C GLN A 37 0.43 -12.13 12.30
N GLU A 38 0.12 -12.35 13.59
CA GLU A 38 -1.13 -11.90 14.20
C GLU A 38 -1.26 -10.37 14.20
N GLN A 39 -0.16 -9.65 14.46
CA GLN A 39 -0.13 -8.20 14.37
C GLN A 39 -0.30 -7.74 12.92
N VAL A 40 0.34 -8.40 11.96
CA VAL A 40 0.14 -8.14 10.52
C VAL A 40 -1.33 -8.32 10.14
N HIS A 41 -1.98 -9.39 10.61
CA HIS A 41 -3.40 -9.64 10.35
C HIS A 41 -4.28 -8.50 10.88
N LYS A 42 -4.06 -8.07 12.13
CA LYS A 42 -4.80 -6.95 12.75
C LYS A 42 -4.64 -5.65 11.97
N LEU A 43 -3.39 -5.25 11.69
CA LEU A 43 -3.07 -4.03 10.95
C LEU A 43 -3.69 -4.05 9.55
N PHE A 44 -3.46 -5.14 8.81
CA PHE A 44 -3.94 -5.28 7.44
C PHE A 44 -5.47 -5.34 7.36
N SER A 45 -6.14 -5.96 8.34
CA SER A 45 -7.59 -5.98 8.43
C SER A 45 -8.19 -4.58 8.64
N GLN A 46 -7.57 -3.74 9.48
CA GLN A 46 -8.01 -2.34 9.66
C GLN A 46 -7.84 -1.54 8.36
N ILE A 47 -6.71 -1.69 7.68
CA ILE A 47 -6.46 -1.05 6.37
C ILE A 47 -7.50 -1.51 5.34
N CYS A 48 -7.77 -2.81 5.25
CA CYS A 48 -8.77 -3.34 4.33
C CYS A 48 -10.18 -2.80 4.65
N SER A 49 -10.55 -2.68 5.93
CA SER A 49 -11.83 -2.10 6.36
C SER A 49 -11.99 -0.65 5.88
N ALA A 50 -10.95 0.17 6.02
CA ALA A 50 -10.95 1.54 5.52
C ALA A 50 -11.06 1.59 3.98
N MET A 51 -10.36 0.68 3.27
CA MET A 51 -10.46 0.57 1.82
C MET A 51 -11.84 0.13 1.33
N VAL A 52 -12.52 -0.79 2.02
CA VAL A 52 -13.93 -1.15 1.75
C VAL A 52 -14.80 0.10 1.84
N HIS A 53 -14.64 0.91 2.88
CA HIS A 53 -15.41 2.12 3.09
C HIS A 53 -15.25 3.13 1.95
N MET A 54 -14.03 3.28 1.42
CA MET A 54 -13.73 4.16 0.28
C MET A 54 -14.30 3.60 -1.03
N HIS A 55 -14.01 2.34 -1.36
CA HIS A 55 -14.44 1.70 -2.61
C HIS A 55 -15.97 1.63 -2.71
N ASN A 56 -16.68 1.37 -1.60
CA ASN A 56 -18.16 1.39 -1.56
C ASN A 56 -18.75 2.78 -1.87
N ARG A 57 -17.99 3.85 -1.62
CA ARG A 57 -18.35 5.23 -1.99
C ARG A 57 -17.80 5.64 -3.36
N ARG A 58 -17.30 4.67 -4.14
CA ARG A 58 -16.67 4.89 -5.45
C ARG A 58 -15.45 5.82 -5.38
N MET A 59 -14.75 5.84 -4.24
CA MET A 59 -13.51 6.61 -4.06
C MET A 59 -12.30 5.68 -4.10
N MET A 60 -11.27 6.08 -4.85
CA MET A 60 -9.97 5.41 -4.89
C MET A 60 -8.99 6.14 -3.99
N HIS A 61 -8.03 5.43 -3.38
CA HIS A 61 -7.01 6.07 -2.54
C HIS A 61 -5.92 6.74 -3.38
N ARG A 62 -5.43 6.06 -4.43
CA ARG A 62 -4.42 6.55 -5.40
C ARG A 62 -2.99 6.76 -4.89
N ASP A 63 -2.79 6.91 -3.59
CA ASP A 63 -1.46 7.02 -2.97
C ASP A 63 -1.32 6.13 -1.73
N LEU A 64 -1.77 4.87 -1.83
CA LEU A 64 -1.71 3.95 -0.69
C LEU A 64 -0.26 3.47 -0.48
N LYS A 65 0.35 3.92 0.62
CA LYS A 65 1.70 3.58 1.05
C LYS A 65 1.82 3.71 2.58
N PRO A 66 2.81 3.08 3.24
CA PRO A 66 2.93 3.12 4.70
C PRO A 66 2.95 4.52 5.31
N HIS A 67 3.58 5.49 4.63
CA HIS A 67 3.67 6.88 5.10
C HIS A 67 2.31 7.61 5.13
N ASN A 68 1.30 7.10 4.43
CA ASN A 68 -0.06 7.65 4.42
C ASN A 68 -1.00 6.86 5.36
N ILE A 69 -0.46 5.97 6.20
CA ILE A 69 -1.21 5.16 7.16
C ILE A 69 -0.74 5.54 8.55
N PHE A 70 -1.58 6.32 9.23
CA PHE A 70 -1.27 6.94 10.50
C PHE A 70 -1.69 6.05 11.66
N ILE A 71 -0.90 6.06 12.73
CA ILE A 71 -1.18 5.34 13.96
C ILE A 71 -1.73 6.36 14.97
N ALA A 72 -3.00 6.19 15.36
CA ALA A 72 -3.63 7.01 16.38
C ALA A 72 -3.11 6.64 17.79
N GLY A 73 -3.33 7.52 18.77
CA GLY A 73 -2.85 7.33 20.15
C GLY A 73 -3.46 6.12 20.87
N ASP A 74 -4.61 5.63 20.40
CA ASP A 74 -5.26 4.40 20.86
C ASP A 74 -4.73 3.13 20.16
N GLY A 75 -3.77 3.29 19.25
CA GLY A 75 -3.15 2.21 18.46
C GLY A 75 -3.91 1.83 17.19
N ASN A 76 -5.04 2.47 16.88
CA ASN A 76 -5.79 2.21 15.64
C ASN A 76 -5.17 2.90 14.43
N LEU A 77 -5.33 2.30 13.26
CA LEU A 77 -4.85 2.85 12.00
C LEU A 77 -5.88 3.80 11.37
N LYS A 78 -5.39 4.89 10.79
CA LYS A 78 -6.17 5.83 9.97
C LYS A 78 -5.50 6.01 8.62
N LEU A 79 -6.25 5.81 7.53
CA LEU A 79 -5.79 6.18 6.19
C LEU A 79 -5.86 7.70 6.06
N GLY A 80 -4.76 8.33 5.73
CA GLY A 80 -4.70 9.75 5.43
C GLY A 80 -4.24 10.02 4.00
N ASP A 81 -4.11 11.31 3.66
CA ASP A 81 -3.79 11.77 2.31
C ASP A 81 -4.73 11.17 1.24
N LEU A 82 -6.04 11.38 1.44
CA LEU A 82 -7.07 11.02 0.48
C LEU A 82 -6.80 11.81 -0.81
N GLY A 83 -6.18 11.12 -1.77
CA GLY A 83 -5.47 11.74 -2.89
C GLY A 83 -6.20 12.93 -3.51
N LEU A 84 -5.76 14.14 -3.15
CA LEU A 84 -5.99 15.32 -3.97
C LEU A 84 -5.44 14.98 -5.35
N SER A 85 -6.37 14.72 -6.26
CA SER A 85 -6.18 13.93 -7.47
C SER A 85 -5.02 14.41 -8.32
N ARG A 86 -3.85 13.79 -8.18
CA ARG A 86 -2.78 13.93 -9.17
C ARG A 86 -3.23 13.17 -10.42
N TYR A 87 -3.65 13.90 -11.45
CA TYR A 87 -3.73 13.35 -12.80
C TYR A 87 -2.31 13.01 -13.23
N PHE A 88 -1.96 11.73 -13.17
CA PHE A 88 -0.66 11.25 -13.66
C PHE A 88 -0.68 11.25 -15.19
N SER A 89 -0.38 12.41 -15.79
CA SER A 89 -0.01 12.47 -17.21
C SER A 89 1.35 11.82 -17.44
N SER A 90 1.68 11.45 -18.68
CA SER A 90 2.99 10.90 -19.07
C SER A 90 4.18 11.80 -18.69
N ARG A 91 3.99 13.13 -18.55
CA ARG A 91 5.02 14.06 -18.01
C ARG A 91 5.29 13.88 -16.51
N THR A 92 4.30 13.40 -15.76
CA THR A 92 4.41 13.21 -14.30
C THR A 92 5.40 12.11 -13.95
N LEU A 93 5.46 11.04 -14.75
CA LEU A 93 6.44 9.94 -14.59
C LEU A 93 7.89 10.45 -14.71
N GLN A 94 8.13 11.47 -15.54
CA GLN A 94 9.45 12.08 -15.74
C GLN A 94 9.83 13.02 -14.58
N ALA A 95 8.86 13.68 -13.96
CA ALA A 95 9.04 14.50 -12.76
C ALA A 95 9.20 13.66 -11.48
N MET A 96 8.71 12.41 -11.45
CA MET A 96 8.77 11.54 -10.28
C MET A 96 10.19 11.17 -9.83
N SER A 97 11.19 11.23 -10.73
CA SER A 97 12.60 11.04 -10.36
C SER A 97 13.11 12.05 -9.32
N THR A 98 12.39 13.16 -9.11
CA THR A 98 12.72 14.22 -8.14
C THR A 98 11.78 14.26 -6.92
N VAL A 99 10.65 13.54 -6.93
CA VAL A 99 9.54 13.72 -5.96
C VAL A 99 9.21 12.44 -5.17
N GLY A 100 9.69 11.26 -5.59
CA GLY A 100 9.57 10.03 -4.81
C GLY A 100 9.63 8.76 -5.67
N THR A 101 9.98 7.64 -5.04
CA THR A 101 10.09 6.34 -5.72
C THR A 101 8.70 5.71 -5.94
N PRO A 102 8.30 5.34 -7.18
CA PRO A 102 6.98 4.79 -7.50
C PRO A 102 6.78 3.31 -7.06
N CYS A 103 7.25 2.92 -5.87
CA CYS A 103 7.33 1.51 -5.48
C CYS A 103 5.99 0.84 -5.09
N TYR A 104 4.88 1.59 -5.05
CA TYR A 104 3.51 1.08 -4.87
C TYR A 104 2.65 1.24 -6.14
N MET A 105 3.19 1.85 -7.20
CA MET A 105 2.45 2.08 -8.43
C MET A 105 2.23 0.76 -9.18
N SER A 106 1.02 0.57 -9.70
CA SER A 106 0.64 -0.64 -10.42
C SER A 106 1.22 -0.68 -11.85
N PRO A 107 1.32 -1.88 -12.47
CA PRO A 107 1.83 -2.06 -13.82
C PRO A 107 1.16 -1.19 -14.88
N GLU A 108 -0.16 -1.08 -14.80
CA GLU A 108 -0.97 -0.27 -15.71
C GLU A 108 -0.68 1.24 -15.54
N CYS A 109 -0.47 1.70 -14.31
CA CYS A 109 -0.11 3.09 -14.03
C CYS A 109 1.31 3.42 -14.53
N ILE A 110 2.28 2.51 -14.36
CA ILE A 110 3.63 2.67 -14.93
C ILE A 110 3.59 2.77 -16.46
N LYS A 111 2.65 2.06 -17.11
CA LYS A 111 2.41 2.12 -18.56
C LYS A 111 1.62 3.35 -19.00
N GLY A 112 1.19 4.20 -18.06
CA GLY A 112 0.42 5.41 -18.34
C GLY A 112 -1.08 5.17 -18.59
N HIS A 113 -1.60 3.98 -18.25
CA HIS A 113 -3.04 3.75 -18.24
C HIS A 113 -3.71 4.43 -17.04
N PRO A 114 -5.03 4.68 -17.10
CA PRO A 114 -5.77 5.27 -16.00
C PRO A 114 -5.70 4.42 -14.72
N TYR A 115 -5.69 5.10 -13.58
CA TYR A 115 -5.79 4.48 -12.27
C TYR A 115 -7.22 3.98 -12.03
N GLU A 116 -7.35 2.76 -11.51
CA GLU A 116 -8.64 2.13 -11.19
C GLU A 116 -8.64 1.54 -9.76
N PHE A 117 -9.78 1.04 -9.28
CA PHE A 117 -9.86 0.39 -7.97
C PHE A 117 -8.88 -0.79 -7.82
N SER A 118 -8.63 -1.51 -8.91
CA SER A 118 -7.65 -2.61 -8.97
C SER A 118 -6.20 -2.12 -8.77
N SER A 119 -5.90 -0.85 -9.06
CA SER A 119 -4.59 -0.24 -8.78
C SER A 119 -4.37 0.00 -7.28
N ASP A 120 -5.43 0.30 -6.52
CA ASP A 120 -5.36 0.30 -5.03
C ASP A 120 -5.08 -1.11 -4.50
N ILE A 121 -5.68 -2.15 -5.12
CA ILE A 121 -5.45 -3.56 -4.73
C ILE A 121 -3.99 -3.98 -4.92
N TRP A 122 -3.34 -3.53 -6.01
CA TRP A 122 -1.90 -3.75 -6.18
C TRP A 122 -1.10 -3.10 -5.05
N SER A 123 -1.44 -1.85 -4.71
CA SER A 123 -0.79 -1.09 -3.63
C SER A 123 -0.94 -1.80 -2.27
N LEU A 124 -2.13 -2.37 -2.00
CA LEU A 124 -2.39 -3.24 -0.83
C LEU A 124 -1.51 -4.49 -0.83
N GLY A 125 -1.30 -5.12 -1.99
CA GLY A 125 -0.39 -6.26 -2.14
C GLY A 125 1.04 -5.92 -1.78
N CYS A 126 1.54 -4.77 -2.26
CA CYS A 126 2.85 -4.26 -1.88
C CYS A 126 2.97 -4.01 -0.37
N LEU A 127 1.93 -3.41 0.21
CA LEU A 127 1.88 -3.10 1.63
C LEU A 127 1.87 -4.37 2.51
N LEU A 128 1.08 -5.38 2.15
CA LEU A 128 1.05 -6.65 2.87
C LEU A 128 2.41 -7.36 2.79
N TYR A 129 3.02 -7.39 1.60
CA TYR A 129 4.36 -7.96 1.42
C TYR A 129 5.38 -7.28 2.34
N GLU A 130 5.34 -5.96 2.42
CA GLU A 130 6.26 -5.17 3.23
C GLU A 130 6.03 -5.33 4.73
N LEU A 131 4.78 -5.43 5.18
CA LEU A 131 4.48 -5.78 6.58
C LEU A 131 5.08 -7.13 7.00
N LEU A 132 5.13 -8.09 6.06
CA LEU A 132 5.65 -9.43 6.30
C LEU A 132 7.19 -9.51 6.22
N THR A 133 7.83 -8.64 5.44
CA THR A 133 9.26 -8.76 5.09
C THR A 133 10.11 -7.57 5.51
N LEU A 134 9.48 -6.46 5.92
CA LEU A 134 10.08 -5.15 6.15
C LEU A 134 10.77 -4.55 4.90
N ARG A 135 10.44 -5.08 3.71
CA ARG A 135 11.01 -4.66 2.43
C ARG A 135 9.91 -4.51 1.39
N ASN A 136 10.00 -3.52 0.52
CA ASN A 136 9.10 -3.42 -0.63
C ASN A 136 9.39 -4.57 -1.62
N PRO A 137 8.38 -5.16 -2.28
CA PRO A 137 8.58 -6.30 -3.19
C PRO A 137 9.44 -5.97 -4.42
N PHE A 138 9.37 -4.75 -4.95
CA PHE A 138 9.98 -4.39 -6.22
C PHE A 138 11.19 -3.46 -6.09
N TYR A 139 11.22 -2.65 -5.03
CA TYR A 139 12.24 -1.64 -4.81
C TYR A 139 13.44 -2.18 -4.02
N LYS A 140 14.64 -1.84 -4.50
CA LYS A 140 15.91 -2.04 -3.82
C LYS A 140 16.67 -0.72 -3.77
N GLU A 141 17.38 -0.47 -2.67
CA GLU A 141 18.26 0.70 -2.57
C GLU A 141 19.27 0.72 -3.73
N HIS A 142 19.55 1.91 -4.25
CA HIS A 142 20.44 2.15 -5.39
C HIS A 142 20.01 1.52 -6.74
N GLN A 143 18.83 0.91 -6.82
CA GLN A 143 18.28 0.41 -8.08
C GLN A 143 17.82 1.56 -8.99
N SER A 144 18.04 1.44 -10.30
CA SER A 144 17.54 2.44 -11.26
C SER A 144 16.02 2.33 -11.45
N LEU A 145 15.37 3.47 -11.72
CA LEU A 145 13.93 3.54 -11.98
C LEU A 145 13.50 2.66 -13.16
N TYR A 146 14.38 2.47 -14.15
CA TYR A 146 14.12 1.57 -15.27
C TYR A 146 13.97 0.12 -14.81
N VAL A 147 14.87 -0.38 -13.96
CA VAL A 147 14.79 -1.75 -13.44
C VAL A 147 13.59 -1.89 -12.50
N LEU A 148 13.29 -0.88 -11.68
CA LEU A 148 12.07 -0.87 -10.86
C LEU A 148 10.81 -0.99 -11.72
N GLY A 149 10.67 -0.15 -12.75
CA GLY A 149 9.53 -0.18 -13.67
C GLY A 149 9.42 -1.53 -14.41
N LYS A 150 10.55 -2.11 -14.80
CA LYS A 150 10.59 -3.47 -15.39
C LYS A 150 10.06 -4.51 -14.40
N ASN A 151 10.57 -4.54 -13.17
CA ASN A 151 10.14 -5.49 -12.15
C ASN A 151 8.65 -5.36 -11.81
N ILE A 152 8.14 -4.13 -11.70
CA ILE A 152 6.70 -3.88 -11.49
C ILE A 152 5.92 -4.44 -12.68
N THR A 153 6.28 -4.06 -13.91
CA THR A 153 5.50 -4.42 -15.10
C THR A 153 5.55 -5.91 -15.45
N SER A 154 6.63 -6.61 -15.09
CA SER A 154 6.75 -8.08 -15.20
C SER A 154 6.34 -8.83 -13.92
N CYS A 155 5.90 -8.13 -12.88
CA CYS A 155 5.61 -8.66 -11.54
C CYS A 155 6.70 -9.61 -11.02
N THR A 156 7.94 -9.13 -11.00
CA THR A 156 9.11 -9.89 -10.55
C THR A 156 9.58 -9.39 -9.19
N TYR A 157 9.36 -10.19 -8.16
CA TYR A 157 9.74 -9.91 -6.77
C TYR A 157 10.21 -11.20 -6.07
N GLU A 158 10.92 -11.05 -4.94
CA GLU A 158 11.36 -12.19 -4.15
C GLU A 158 10.17 -12.90 -3.48
N PRO A 159 10.01 -14.23 -3.61
CA PRO A 159 8.96 -14.95 -2.93
C PRO A 159 8.99 -14.74 -1.41
N LEU A 160 7.81 -14.74 -0.79
CA LEU A 160 7.71 -14.67 0.66
C LEU A 160 8.38 -15.90 1.32
N PRO A 161 9.03 -15.73 2.48
CA PRO A 161 9.64 -16.83 3.21
C PRO A 161 8.67 -17.98 3.54
N SER A 162 9.20 -19.19 3.69
CA SER A 162 8.41 -20.40 3.97
C SER A 162 7.66 -20.36 5.31
N HIS A 163 8.14 -19.59 6.29
CA HIS A 163 7.50 -19.43 7.60
C HIS A 163 6.27 -18.50 7.58
N VAL A 164 6.05 -17.74 6.50
CA VAL A 164 4.85 -16.92 6.34
C VAL A 164 3.65 -17.84 6.11
N ALA A 165 2.52 -17.55 6.77
CA ALA A 165 1.31 -18.36 6.64
C ALA A 165 0.84 -18.45 5.17
N PRO A 166 0.35 -19.62 4.71
CA PRO A 166 -0.14 -19.79 3.34
C PRO A 166 -1.18 -18.74 2.94
N GLN A 167 -2.13 -18.44 3.83
CA GLN A 167 -3.16 -17.42 3.62
C GLN A 167 -2.59 -16.05 3.21
N PHE A 168 -1.49 -15.61 3.83
CA PHE A 168 -0.84 -14.35 3.45
C PHE A 168 -0.10 -14.45 2.13
N ARG A 169 0.56 -15.58 1.85
CA ARG A 169 1.20 -15.81 0.55
C ARG A 169 0.19 -15.79 -0.58
N ASP A 170 -0.95 -16.44 -0.39
CA ASP A 170 -2.03 -16.51 -1.37
C ASP A 170 -2.64 -15.14 -1.60
N LEU A 171 -2.87 -14.35 -0.53
CA LEU A 171 -3.35 -12.97 -0.64
C LEU A 171 -2.37 -12.07 -1.40
N VAL A 172 -1.08 -12.09 -1.05
CA VAL A 172 -0.05 -11.32 -1.78
C VAL A 172 -0.01 -11.72 -3.25
N THR A 173 -0.01 -13.02 -3.54
CA THR A 173 0.01 -13.53 -4.93
C THR A 173 -1.24 -13.11 -5.70
N ALA A 174 -2.41 -13.15 -5.08
CA ALA A 174 -3.67 -12.74 -5.70
C ALA A 174 -3.73 -11.23 -5.98
N MET A 175 -3.18 -10.40 -5.09
CA MET A 175 -3.16 -8.94 -5.27
C MET A 175 -2.08 -8.48 -6.25
N LEU A 176 -0.91 -9.10 -6.25
CA LEU A 176 0.22 -8.76 -7.13
C LEU A 176 0.11 -9.48 -8.48
N GLN A 177 -0.92 -9.16 -9.25
CA GLN A 177 -1.12 -9.65 -10.61
C GLN A 177 -0.87 -8.55 -11.65
N PRO A 178 -0.10 -8.81 -12.73
CA PRO A 178 0.11 -7.84 -13.80
C PRO A 178 -1.19 -7.36 -14.45
N CYS A 179 -2.15 -8.27 -14.64
CA CYS A 179 -3.46 -7.95 -15.18
C CYS A 179 -4.37 -7.40 -14.06
N PRO A 180 -4.91 -6.19 -14.18
CA PRO A 180 -5.76 -5.59 -13.13
C PRO A 180 -7.02 -6.41 -12.84
N ASN A 181 -7.62 -7.01 -13.87
CA ASN A 181 -8.84 -7.81 -13.76
C ASN A 181 -8.62 -9.18 -13.10
N SER A 182 -7.36 -9.61 -12.95
CA SER A 182 -7.01 -10.84 -12.25
C SER A 182 -6.87 -10.63 -10.74
N ARG A 183 -6.91 -9.37 -10.27
CA ARG A 183 -6.83 -9.04 -8.85
C ARG A 183 -8.20 -9.18 -8.19
N PRO A 184 -8.27 -9.63 -6.93
CA PRO A 184 -9.53 -9.67 -6.19
C PRO A 184 -10.04 -8.26 -5.89
N THR A 185 -11.34 -8.14 -5.68
CA THR A 185 -11.95 -6.94 -5.09
C THR A 185 -11.62 -6.84 -3.60
N ILE A 186 -11.71 -5.64 -3.04
CA ILE A 186 -11.47 -5.43 -1.60
C ILE A 186 -12.41 -6.27 -0.71
N ASN A 187 -13.65 -6.51 -1.17
CA ASN A 187 -14.61 -7.35 -0.45
C ASN A 187 -14.15 -8.81 -0.42
N GLN A 188 -13.63 -9.35 -1.53
CA GLN A 188 -13.10 -10.72 -1.57
C GLN A 188 -11.89 -10.89 -0.64
N ILE A 189 -11.01 -9.89 -0.56
CA ILE A 189 -9.87 -9.88 0.38
C ILE A 189 -10.38 -9.94 1.83
N CYS A 190 -11.37 -9.12 2.17
CA CYS A 190 -11.95 -9.10 3.51
C CYS A 190 -12.61 -10.43 3.90
N GLU A 191 -13.27 -11.12 2.96
CA GLU A 191 -13.82 -12.46 3.21
C GLU A 191 -12.75 -13.48 3.55
N VAL A 192 -11.59 -13.43 2.88
CA VAL A 192 -10.44 -14.29 3.22
C VAL A 192 -9.91 -13.96 4.61
N LEU A 193 -9.81 -12.67 4.98
CA LEU A 193 -9.29 -12.25 6.29
C LEU A 193 -10.22 -12.58 7.47
N LYS A 194 -11.51 -12.78 7.23
CA LYS A 194 -12.49 -13.24 8.24
C LYS A 194 -12.28 -14.70 8.65
N GLN A 195 -11.60 -15.49 7.82
CA GLN A 195 -11.34 -16.89 8.13
C GLN A 195 -10.41 -17.01 9.35
N PRO A 196 -10.68 -17.92 10.30
CA PRO A 196 -9.90 -18.06 11.52
C PRO A 196 -8.41 -18.27 11.23
N TRP A 197 -7.58 -17.48 11.90
CA TRP A 197 -6.13 -17.65 11.89
C TRP A 197 -5.75 -19.05 12.38
N GLY A 198 -5.04 -19.84 11.57
CA GLY A 198 -4.44 -21.11 11.99
C GLY A 198 -5.23 -22.40 11.69
N GLN A 199 -6.36 -22.38 10.98
CA GLN A 199 -7.07 -23.63 10.62
C GLN A 199 -6.44 -24.45 9.48
N LEU A 200 -5.29 -24.02 8.93
CA LEU A 200 -4.53 -24.76 7.91
C LEU A 200 -3.19 -25.33 8.43
N GLN A 201 -2.98 -25.38 9.74
CA GLN A 201 -1.78 -26.00 10.34
C GLN A 201 -1.96 -27.49 10.72
N GLY A 202 -3.03 -28.13 10.25
CA GLY A 202 -3.27 -29.54 10.54
C GLY A 202 -3.93 -30.26 9.37
N GLN A 203 -3.11 -30.70 8.41
CA GLN A 203 -3.27 -31.95 7.66
C GLN A 203 -1.94 -32.33 7.02
#